data_AF-A0A537FWH9-F1
#
_entry.id   AF-A0A537FWH9-F1
#
_cell.length_a   1.000
_cell.length_b   1.000
_cell.length_c   1.000
_cell.angle_alpha   90.00
_cell.angle_beta   90.00
_cell.angle_gamma   90.00
#
_symmetry.space_group_name_H-M   'P 1'
#
loop_
_entity.id
_entity.type
_entity.pdbx_description
1 polymer ?
#
loop_
_entity_poly.entity_id
_entity_poly.type
_entity_poly.pdbx_seq_one_letter_code
_entity_poly.pdbx_strand_id
1 'polypeptide(L)' 'MKGLSGAETLLRVLRAMGVERIFASPGSDWAPLWEALAKLHWPDVPEYLSTRHEET' A
#
# COMPACT_ATOMS: atom_id res chain seq x y z
N MET A 1 6.41 -12.09 20.21
CA MET A 1 5.65 -11.13 19.38
C MET A 1 5.92 -11.43 17.92
N LYS A 2 4.90 -11.46 17.07
CA LYS A 2 5.11 -11.47 15.61
C LYS A 2 5.56 -10.05 15.21
N GLY A 3 6.72 -9.93 14.57
CA GLY A 3 7.18 -8.65 14.02
C GLY A 3 6.36 -8.21 12.81
N LEU A 4 6.52 -6.95 12.39
CA LEU A 4 5.95 -6.44 11.14
C LEU A 4 6.60 -7.16 9.96
N SER A 5 5.80 -7.48 8.94
CA SER A 5 6.31 -7.89 7.64
C SER A 5 7.01 -6.73 6.93
N GLY A 6 7.79 -7.05 5.89
CA GLY A 6 8.42 -6.02 5.05
C GLY A 6 7.39 -5.08 4.39
N ALA A 7 6.25 -5.61 3.96
CA ALA A 7 5.18 -4.83 3.35
C ALA A 7 4.55 -3.84 4.34
N GLU A 8 4.21 -4.29 5.54
CA GLU A 8 3.67 -3.43 6.60
C GLU A 8 4.69 -2.36 7.02
N THR A 9 5.97 -2.72 7.08
CA THR A 9 7.06 -1.78 7.39
C THR A 9 7.19 -0.71 6.30
N LEU A 10 7.17 -1.10 5.03
CA LEU A 10 7.25 -0.18 3.90
C LEU A 10 6.10 0.83 3.91
N LEU A 11 4.86 0.37 4.08
CA LEU A 11 3.68 1.24 4.11
C LEU A 11 3.74 2.26 5.26
N ARG A 12 4.19 1.84 6.45
CA ARG A 12 4.37 2.75 7.59
C ARG A 12 5.47 3.77 7.36
N VAL A 13 6.57 3.38 6.73
CA VAL A 13 7.65 4.30 6.35
C VAL A 13 7.15 5.33 5.34
N LEU A 14 6.43 4.90 4.30
CA LEU A 14 5.83 5.81 3.32
C LEU A 14 4.90 6.83 4.00
N ARG A 15 4.05 6.37 4.93
CA ARG A 15 3.18 7.26 5.71
C ARG A 15 3.98 8.25 6.55
N ALA A 16 5.02 7.78 7.25
CA ALA A 16 5.89 8.62 8.07
C ALA A 16 6.66 9.66 7.24
N MET A 17 6.90 9.39 5.96
CA MET A 17 7.47 10.34 4.99
C MET A 17 6.44 11.33 4.42
N GLY A 18 5.18 11.27 4.85
CA GLY A 18 4.12 12.17 4.38
C GLY A 18 3.41 11.69 3.11
N VAL A 19 3.64 10.45 2.65
CA VAL A 19 2.85 9.90 1.54
C VAL A 19 1.42 9.69 2.00
N GLU A 20 0.48 10.29 1.29
CA GLU A 20 -0.94 10.21 1.62
C GLU A 20 -1.66 9.12 0.83
N ARG A 21 -1.30 8.92 -0.44
CA ARG A 21 -1.99 8.00 -1.34
C ARG A 21 -1.04 7.19 -2.20
N ILE A 22 -1.41 5.96 -2.48
CA ILE A 22 -0.75 5.06 -3.43
C ILE A 22 -1.73 4.78 -4.55
N PHE A 23 -1.31 5.04 -5.79
CA PHE A 23 -2.05 4.68 -6.99
C PHE A 23 -1.39 3.46 -7.63
N ALA A 24 -2.16 2.42 -7.88
CA ALA A 24 -1.68 1.30 -8.68
C ALA A 24 -2.81 0.69 -9.49
N SER A 25 -2.42 -0.11 -10.47
CA SER A 25 -3.38 -0.86 -11.26
C SER A 25 -3.58 -2.28 -10.73
N PRO A 26 -4.73 -2.91 -10.99
CA PRO A 26 -4.98 -4.30 -10.59
C PRO A 26 -3.94 -5.30 -11.13
N GLY A 27 -3.29 -5.00 -12.26
CA GLY A 27 -2.25 -5.85 -12.86
C GLY A 27 -0.85 -5.67 -12.28
N SER A 28 -0.67 -4.79 -11.30
CA SER A 28 0.63 -4.56 -10.67
C SER A 28 0.93 -5.67 -9.64
N ASP A 29 2.01 -6.42 -9.87
CA ASP A 29 2.43 -7.54 -9.01
C ASP A 29 3.07 -7.08 -7.69
N TRP A 30 2.22 -6.68 -6.74
CA TRP A 30 2.60 -6.29 -5.38
C TRP A 30 1.79 -7.04 -4.32
N ALA A 31 1.58 -8.36 -4.52
CA ALA A 31 0.72 -9.17 -3.64
C ALA A 31 0.99 -8.99 -2.13
N PRO A 32 2.25 -8.97 -1.62
CA PRO A 32 2.49 -8.73 -0.20
C PRO A 32 2.00 -7.36 0.29
N LEU A 33 2.05 -6.34 -0.57
CA LEU A 33 1.57 -4.99 -0.26
C LEU A 33 0.04 -4.93 -0.22
N TRP A 34 -0.63 -5.63 -1.14
CA TRP A 34 -2.09 -5.76 -1.16
C TRP A 34 -2.60 -6.49 0.08
N GLU A 35 -1.94 -7.57 0.48
CA GLU A 35 -2.25 -8.28 1.73
C GLU A 35 -2.04 -7.41 2.97
N ALA A 36 -1.05 -6.52 2.96
CA ALA A 36 -0.82 -5.58 4.04
C ALA A 36 -1.88 -4.46 4.06
N LEU A 37 -2.23 -3.90 2.90
CA LEU A 37 -3.30 -2.89 2.74
C LEU A 37 -4.71 -3.45 3.00
N ALA A 38 -4.91 -4.77 2.90
CA ALA A 38 -6.15 -5.41 3.32
C ALA A 38 -6.30 -5.46 4.86
N LYS A 39 -5.18 -5.38 5.59
CA LYS A 39 -5.15 -5.43 7.08
C LYS A 39 -5.03 -4.05 7.70
N LEU A 40 -4.26 -3.17 7.06
CA LEU A 40 -3.95 -1.82 7.52
C LEU A 40 -4.75 -0.82 6.68
N HIS A 41 -5.27 0.22 7.32
CA HIS A 41 -6.09 1.23 6.66
C HIS A 41 -5.62 2.64 7.00
N TRP A 42 -6.08 3.60 6.20
CA TRP A 42 -5.91 5.02 6.50
C TRP A 42 -6.47 5.33 7.91
N PRO A 43 -5.76 6.11 8.76
CA PRO A 43 -4.59 6.95 8.45
C PRO A 43 -3.21 6.36 8.77
N ASP A 44 -3.13 5.09 9.18
CA ASP A 44 -1.88 4.45 9.63
C ASP A 44 -0.91 4.13 8.48
N VAL A 45 -1.46 4.01 7.27
CA VAL A 45 -0.75 3.77 6.01
C VAL A 45 -1.35 4.67 4.91
N PRO A 46 -0.67 4.87 3.77
CA PRO A 46 -1.24 5.63 2.66
C PRO A 46 -2.54 4.98 2.15
N GLU A 47 -3.49 5.80 1.74
CA GLU A 47 -4.72 5.34 1.12
C GLU A 47 -4.43 4.69 -0.24
N TYR A 48 -4.84 3.44 -0.43
CA TYR A 48 -4.69 2.77 -1.71
C TYR A 48 -5.86 3.08 -2.63
N LEU A 49 -5.53 3.58 -3.82
CA LEU A 49 -6.47 3.87 -4.89
C LEU A 49 -6.16 2.97 -6.09
N SER A 50 -7.06 2.03 -6.34
CA SER A 50 -7.03 1.20 -7.55
C SER A 50 -7.43 2.05 -8.75
N THR A 51 -6.54 2.17 -9.73
CA THR A 51 -6.75 2.94 -10.95
C THR A 51 -6.60 2.02 -12.16
N ARG A 52 -7.45 2.18 -13.16
CA ARG A 52 -7.27 1.46 -14.43
C ARG A 52 -6.08 2.07 -15.16
N HIS A 53 -5.20 1.25 -15.75
CA HIS A 53 -4.27 1.75 -16.77
C HIS A 53 -5.12 2.21 -17.97
N GLU A 54 -5.11 3.51 -18.25
CA GLU A 54 -5.57 4.03 -19.54
C GLU A 54 -4.50 3.69 -20.58
N GLU A 55 -4.66 2.55 -21.26
CA GLU A 55 -3.99 2.30 -22.53
C GLU A 55 -4.67 3.19 -23.58
N THR A 56 -3.87 3.99 -24.29
CA THR A 56 -4.33 4.92 -25.34
C THR A 56 -4.77 4.18 -26.61
#